data_AF-A0A2D7PGS7-F1
#
_entry.id   AF-A0A2D7PGS7-F1
#
_cell.length_a   1.000
_cell.length_b   1.000
_cell.length_c   1.000
_cell.angle_alpha   90.00
_cell.angle_beta   90.00
_cell.angle_gamma   90.00
#
_symmetry.space_group_name_H-M   'P 1'
#
loop_
_entity.id
_entity.type
_entity.pdbx_description
1 polymer ?
#
loop_
_entity_poly.entity_id
_entity_poly.type
_entity_poly.pdbx_seq_one_letter_code
_entity_poly.pdbx_strand_id
1 'polypeptide(L)' 'MKTFFLFAVICFADPSAPRGISCVDFFEPDNISYKSKSKCYAAAERTGDTLYNLYEEKHGRILELIVWCVTPRGDPI' A
#
# COMPACT_ATOMS: atom_id res chain seq x y z
N MET A 1 -2.04 13.18 -20.52
CA MET A 1 -1.99 11.75 -20.10
C MET A 1 -2.42 11.69 -18.65
N LYS A 2 -3.28 10.73 -18.25
CA LYS A 2 -3.59 10.53 -16.82
C LYS A 2 -2.40 9.83 -16.16
N THR A 3 -1.96 10.35 -15.02
CA THR A 3 -0.96 9.70 -14.15
C THR A 3 -1.66 9.06 -12.96
N PHE A 4 -1.00 8.10 -12.34
CA PHE A 4 -1.50 7.35 -11.21
C PHE A 4 -0.35 7.12 -10.21
N PHE A 5 -0.69 7.01 -8.93
CA PHE A 5 0.23 6.73 -7.83
C PHE A 5 -0.17 5.46 -7.10
N LEU A 6 0.80 4.86 -6.41
CA LEU A 6 0.55 3.74 -5.51
C LEU A 6 0.29 4.25 -4.10
N PHE A 7 -0.78 3.75 -3.51
CA PHE A 7 -1.10 3.93 -2.11
C PHE A 7 -1.38 2.55 -1.49
N ALA A 8 -0.83 2.33 -0.30
CA ALA A 8 -1.05 1.13 0.47
C ALA A 8 -1.38 1.45 1.93
N VAL A 9 -2.27 0.66 2.51
CA VAL A 9 -2.55 0.62 3.94
C VAL A 9 -2.24 -0.77 4.44
N ILE A 10 -1.43 -0.86 5.48
CA ILE A 10 -1.03 -2.13 6.08
C ILE A 10 -1.43 -2.10 7.54
N CYS A 11 -2.31 -3.01 7.95
CA CYS A 11 -2.74 -3.17 9.32
C CYS A 11 -2.23 -4.49 9.91
N PHE A 12 -1.74 -4.45 11.13
CA PHE A 12 -1.19 -5.60 11.85
C PHE A 12 -1.69 -5.63 13.30
N ALA A 13 -1.58 -6.79 13.91
CA ALA A 13 -1.90 -6.95 15.33
C ALA A 13 -0.85 -6.23 16.19
N ASP A 14 -1.29 -5.31 17.04
CA ASP A 14 -0.43 -4.52 17.91
C ASP A 14 -1.05 -4.40 19.31
N PRO A 15 -0.55 -5.14 20.32
CA PRO A 15 -1.09 -5.12 21.67
C PRO A 15 -0.89 -3.78 22.40
N SER A 16 -0.03 -2.89 21.89
CA SER A 16 0.19 -1.55 22.45
C SER A 16 -0.82 -0.52 21.95
N ALA A 17 -1.56 -0.83 20.89
CA ALA A 17 -2.56 0.07 20.32
C ALA A 17 -3.93 -0.07 21.02
N PRO A 18 -4.74 1.01 21.12
CA PRO A 18 -6.03 0.99 21.84
C PRO A 18 -7.04 -0.08 21.39
N ARG A 19 -6.92 -0.57 20.15
CA ARG A 19 -7.79 -1.61 19.58
C ARG A 19 -7.06 -2.91 19.27
N GLY A 20 -5.81 -3.06 19.71
CA GLY A 20 -5.00 -4.21 19.33
C GLY A 20 -4.54 -4.19 17.86
N ILE A 21 -4.71 -3.05 17.16
CA ILE A 21 -4.47 -2.90 15.73
C ILE A 21 -3.75 -1.58 15.49
N SER A 22 -2.64 -1.65 14.75
CA SER A 22 -1.93 -0.50 14.20
C SER A 22 -1.94 -0.59 12.68
N CYS A 23 -2.15 0.55 12.02
CA CYS A 23 -2.12 0.66 10.56
C CYS A 23 -1.09 1.70 10.14
N VAL A 24 -0.35 1.40 9.07
CA VAL A 24 0.63 2.29 8.46
C VAL A 24 0.27 2.54 7.01
N ASP A 25 0.37 3.81 6.61
CA ASP A 25 0.16 4.23 5.23
C ASP A 25 1.51 4.28 4.50
N PHE A 26 1.52 3.74 3.29
CA PHE A 26 2.65 3.81 2.38
C PHE A 26 2.23 4.49 1.08
N PHE A 27 2.95 5.54 0.70
CA PHE A 27 2.67 6.32 -0.48
C PHE A 27 3.95 6.55 -1.26
N GLU A 28 3.92 6.28 -2.56
CA GLU A 28 5.05 6.55 -3.48
C GLU A 28 4.73 7.72 -4.41
N PRO A 29 4.73 8.98 -3.93
CA PRO A 29 4.47 10.13 -4.79
C PRO A 29 5.64 10.42 -5.74
N ASP A 30 6.87 10.25 -5.26
CA ASP A 30 8.05 10.83 -5.91
C ASP A 30 8.75 9.87 -6.86
N ASN A 31 8.58 8.56 -6.67
CA ASN A 31 9.38 7.57 -7.40
C ASN A 31 8.69 7.01 -8.65
N ILE A 32 7.34 6.93 -8.71
CA ILE A 32 6.68 6.32 -9.88
C ILE A 32 5.29 6.93 -10.18
N SER A 33 5.26 7.89 -11.11
CA SER A 33 4.01 8.30 -11.78
C SER A 33 3.67 7.32 -12.91
N TYR A 34 2.69 6.44 -12.71
CA TYR A 34 2.27 5.49 -13.74
C TYR A 34 1.41 6.17 -14.79
N LYS A 35 1.80 6.07 -16.07
CA LYS A 35 1.04 6.67 -17.19
C LYS A 35 -0.04 5.75 -17.77
N SER A 36 -0.22 4.56 -17.20
CA SER A 36 -1.23 3.56 -17.59
C SER A 36 -1.82 2.89 -16.36
N LYS A 37 -3.14 2.66 -16.36
CA LYS A 37 -3.84 1.92 -15.30
C LYS A 37 -3.25 0.52 -15.13
N SER A 38 -3.06 -0.22 -16.22
CA SER A 38 -2.55 -1.60 -16.17
C SER A 38 -1.14 -1.70 -15.60
N LYS A 39 -0.26 -0.75 -15.94
CA LYS A 39 1.11 -0.70 -15.38
C LYS A 39 1.10 -0.37 -13.89
N CYS A 40 0.16 0.46 -13.46
CA CYS A 40 0.00 0.77 -12.05
C CYS A 40 -0.46 -0.49 -11.29
N TYR A 41 -1.52 -1.17 -11.73
CA TYR A 41 -2.00 -2.38 -11.06
C TYR A 41 -0.94 -3.47 -10.96
N ALA A 42 -0.18 -3.74 -12.03
CA ALA A 42 0.91 -4.70 -12.00
C ALA A 42 2.04 -4.30 -11.03
N ALA A 43 2.22 -3.00 -10.76
CA ALA A 43 3.14 -2.54 -9.73
C ALA A 43 2.54 -2.65 -8.34
N ALA A 44 1.24 -2.34 -8.16
CA ALA A 44 0.52 -2.49 -6.91
C ALA A 44 0.61 -3.92 -6.36
N GLU A 45 0.42 -4.92 -7.21
CA GLU A 45 0.55 -6.34 -6.83
C GLU A 45 1.96 -6.66 -6.32
N ARG A 46 3.00 -6.30 -7.07
CA ARG A 46 4.40 -6.55 -6.68
C ARG A 46 4.82 -5.80 -5.41
N THR A 47 4.36 -4.55 -5.28
CA THR A 47 4.60 -3.75 -4.08
C THR A 47 3.88 -4.37 -2.88
N GLY A 48 2.66 -4.88 -3.06
CA GLY A 48 1.93 -5.63 -2.03
C GLY A 48 2.74 -6.82 -1.51
N ASP A 49 3.27 -7.67 -2.38
CA ASP A 49 4.10 -8.81 -1.97
C ASP A 49 5.36 -8.35 -1.21
N THR A 50 6.00 -7.27 -1.68
CA THR A 50 7.20 -6.73 -1.04
C THR A 50 6.89 -6.21 0.37
N LEU A 51 5.80 -5.44 0.51
CA LEU A 51 5.35 -4.90 1.78
C LEU A 51 4.91 -6.01 2.73
N TYR A 52 4.17 -7.00 2.24
CA TYR A 52 3.76 -8.16 3.02
C TYR A 52 4.99 -8.81 3.68
N ASN A 53 6.01 -9.16 2.88
CA ASN A 53 7.23 -9.78 3.40
C ASN A 53 7.99 -8.87 4.37
N LEU A 54 8.14 -7.58 4.03
CA LEU A 54 8.89 -6.62 4.86
C LEU A 54 8.28 -6.44 6.26
N TYR A 55 6.94 -6.41 6.35
CA TYR A 55 6.24 -6.14 7.59
C TYR A 55 5.93 -7.41 8.37
N GLU A 56 5.68 -8.55 7.72
CA GLU A 56 5.46 -9.84 8.40
C GLU A 56 6.65 -10.22 9.28
N GLU A 57 7.87 -10.02 8.76
CA GLU A 57 9.11 -10.31 9.50
C GLU A 57 9.29 -9.45 10.77
N LYS A 58 8.77 -8.21 10.76
CA LYS A 58 9.02 -7.22 11.82
C LYS A 58 7.88 -7.06 12.81
N HIS A 59 6.65 -7.20 12.33
CA HIS A 59 5.43 -6.88 13.08
C HIS A 59 4.53 -8.10 13.28
N GLY A 60 4.94 -9.27 12.79
CA GLY A 60 4.19 -10.51 12.94
C GLY A 60 2.97 -10.54 12.02
N ARG A 61 1.81 -10.92 12.57
CA ARG A 61 0.60 -11.19 11.77
C ARG A 61 0.02 -9.91 11.17
N ILE A 62 0.13 -9.79 9.85
CA ILE A 62 -0.65 -8.83 9.05
C ILE A 62 -2.12 -9.24 9.10
N LEU A 63 -2.99 -8.28 9.39
CA LEU A 63 -4.44 -8.44 9.45
C LEU A 63 -5.09 -8.02 8.14
N GLU A 64 -4.60 -6.94 7.55
CA GLU A 64 -5.13 -6.38 6.31
C GLU A 64 -4.01 -5.68 5.54
N LEU A 65 -3.97 -5.93 4.23
CA LEU A 65 -3.08 -5.26 3.29
C LEU A 65 -3.94 -4.82 2.10
N ILE A 66 -4.11 -3.50 1.96
CA ILE A 66 -4.79 -2.90 0.84
C ILE A 66 -3.74 -2.17 0.03
N VAL A 67 -3.53 -2.57 -1.22
CA VAL A 67 -2.65 -1.85 -2.16
C VAL A 67 -3.41 -1.56 -3.42
N TRP A 68 -3.43 -0.30 -3.82
CA TRP A 68 -4.17 0.11 -5.01
C TRP A 68 -3.49 1.25 -5.74
N CYS A 69 -4.05 1.54 -6.90
CA CYS A 69 -3.67 2.68 -7.71
C CYS A 69 -4.69 3.79 -7.57
N VAL A 70 -4.20 5.00 -7.30
CA VAL A 70 -5.00 6.21 -7.16
C VAL A 70 -4.59 7.27 -8.18
N THR A 71 -5.49 8.22 -8.43
CA THR A 71 -5.13 9.45 -9.14
C THR A 71 -4.18 10.30 -8.29
N PRO A 72 -3.57 11.37 -8.85
CA PRO A 72 -2.76 12.30 -8.09
C PRO A 72 -3.50 13.04 -6.98
N ARG A 73 -4.84 13.00 -6.99
CA ARG A 73 -5.68 13.57 -5.94
C ARG A 73 -6.08 12.55 -4.87
N GLY A 74 -5.66 11.29 -5.01
CA GLY A 74 -6.03 10.20 -4.12
C GLY A 74 -7.33 9.50 -4.50
N ASP A 75 -7.96 9.86 -5.63
CA ASP A 75 -9.20 9.21 -6.05
C ASP A 75 -8.91 7.78 -6.53
N PRO A 76 -9.73 6.78 -6.18
CA PRO A 76 -9.63 5.45 -6.74
C PRO A 76 -9.86 5.48 -8.26
N ILE A 77 -9.17 4.59 -8.98
CA ILE A 77 -9.13 4.53 -10.45
C ILE A 77 -10.25 3.71 -11.07
#